data_AF-A0A8X6S508-F1
#
_entry.id   AF-A0A8X6S508-F1
#
_cell.length_a   1.000
_cell.length_b   1.000
_cell.length_c   1.000
_cell.angle_alpha   90.00
_cell.angle_beta   90.00
_cell.angle_gamma   90.00
#
_symmetry.space_group_name_H-M   'P 1'
#
loop_
_entity.id
_entity.type
_entity.pdbx_description
1 polymer ?
#
loop_
_entity_poly.entity_id
_entity_poly.type
_entity_poly.pdbx_seq_one_letter_code
_entity_poly.pdbx_strand_id
1 'polypeptide(L)'
;MEQDPTWGFNILWTDEAHFSLHGDVNNHNCRIWVTSNSREYTQKPLHSPKVTAWCGFKGSFIIGPFFFETQRPVNGWITETVNAQRYLTLLRETVVPCLIQRGQISNVTFMQDGATSHTANPVKAFLIQTFGEDNC
;
A
#
# COMPACT_ATOMS: atom_id res chain seq x y z
N MET A 1 -2.20 -24.89 -23.43
CA MET A 1 -2.27 -23.42 -23.42
C MET A 1 -0.88 -22.94 -23.06
N GLU A 2 -0.20 -22.32 -24.01
CA GLU A 2 1.13 -21.74 -23.79
C GLU A 2 0.93 -20.50 -22.90
N GLN A 3 1.49 -20.52 -21.69
CA GLN A 3 1.45 -19.34 -20.82
C GLN A 3 2.33 -18.28 -21.47
N ASP A 4 1.77 -17.12 -21.80
CA ASP A 4 2.55 -15.96 -22.19
C ASP A 4 3.55 -15.67 -21.05
N PRO A 5 4.87 -15.82 -21.27
CA PRO A 5 5.87 -15.67 -20.21
C PRO A 5 5.93 -14.24 -19.66
N THR A 6 5.25 -13.28 -20.30
CA THR A 6 5.26 -11.87 -19.92
C THR A 6 4.06 -11.44 -19.08
N TRP A 7 3.11 -12.34 -18.80
CA TRP A 7 1.87 -12.01 -18.08
C TRP A 7 2.12 -11.30 -16.74
N GLY A 8 3.13 -11.76 -15.98
CA GLY A 8 3.50 -11.19 -14.68
C GLY A 8 4.01 -9.75 -14.75
N PHE A 9 4.56 -9.33 -15.89
CA PHE A 9 5.01 -7.96 -16.10
C PHE A 9 3.86 -6.98 -16.36
N ASN A 10 2.65 -7.47 -16.61
CA ASN A 10 1.45 -6.64 -16.77
C ASN A 10 0.65 -6.49 -15.48
N ILE A 11 1.00 -7.24 -14.43
CA ILE A 11 0.39 -7.06 -13.12
C ILE A 11 0.98 -5.82 -12.44
N LEU A 12 0.10 -4.94 -11.97
CA LEU A 12 0.44 -3.89 -11.02
C LEU A 12 0.20 -4.43 -9.61
N TRP A 13 1.30 -4.80 -8.95
CA TRP A 13 1.32 -5.26 -7.57
C TRP A 13 1.23 -4.05 -6.66
N THR A 14 0.23 -4.00 -5.78
CA THR A 14 0.02 -2.85 -4.88
C THR A 14 -0.12 -3.31 -3.44
N ASP A 15 0.35 -2.47 -2.51
CA ASP A 15 0.25 -2.75 -1.08
C ASP A 15 0.42 -1.47 -0.25
N GLU A 16 0.03 -1.55 1.02
CA GLU A 16 0.33 -0.57 2.04
C GLU A 16 1.36 -1.07 3.05
N ALA A 17 2.34 -0.23 3.37
CA ALA A 17 3.31 -0.51 4.42
C ALA A 17 3.34 0.58 5.47
N HIS A 18 3.46 0.16 6.73
CA HIS A 18 3.75 1.05 7.85
C HIS A 18 5.26 1.18 8.07
N PHE A 19 5.76 2.40 8.11
CA PHE A 19 7.14 2.72 8.45
C PHE A 19 7.20 3.45 9.78
N SER A 20 7.87 2.88 10.80
CA SER A 20 8.09 3.56 12.07
C SER A 20 9.13 4.67 11.92
N LEU A 21 8.86 5.84 12.50
CA LEU A 21 9.77 6.98 12.48
C LEU A 21 10.78 6.95 13.64
N HIS A 22 10.62 6.04 14.60
CA HIS A 22 11.51 5.89 15.76
C HIS A 22 12.56 4.80 15.58
N GLY A 23 12.71 4.25 14.37
CA GLY A 23 13.68 3.18 14.11
C GLY A 23 13.34 1.87 14.82
N ASP A 24 12.05 1.63 15.10
CA ASP A 24 11.61 0.38 15.71
C ASP A 24 12.05 -0.79 14.81
N VAL A 25 12.98 -1.62 15.31
CA VAL A 25 13.39 -2.84 14.63
C VAL A 25 12.18 -3.79 14.60
N ASN A 26 11.87 -4.33 13.42
CA ASN A 26 10.85 -5.36 13.24
C ASN A 26 11.01 -6.44 14.32
N ASN A 27 9.94 -6.80 15.03
CA ASN A 27 10.00 -7.80 16.11
C ASN A 27 10.52 -9.16 15.63
N HIS A 28 10.35 -9.49 14.34
CA HIS A 28 10.92 -10.72 13.76
C HIS A 28 12.45 -10.69 13.64
N ASN A 29 13.07 -9.52 13.69
CA ASN A 29 14.53 -9.34 13.67
C ASN A 29 15.13 -9.04 15.04
N CYS A 30 14.32 -8.93 16.11
CA CYS A 30 14.82 -8.75 17.47
C CYS A 30 15.21 -10.11 18.07
N ARG A 31 16.29 -10.71 17.58
CA ARG A 31 16.83 -11.97 18.10
C ARG A 31 18.01 -11.70 19.02
N ILE A 32 17.76 -11.77 20.32
CA ILE A 32 18.78 -11.66 21.36
C ILE A 32 19.35 -13.07 21.60
N TRP A 33 20.66 -13.24 21.37
CA TRP A 33 21.36 -14.48 21.68
C TRP A 33 22.02 -14.37 23.05
N VAL A 34 21.56 -15.17 24.02
CA VAL A 34 22.09 -15.22 25.38
C VAL A 34 22.24 -16.67 25.83
N THR A 35 23.28 -16.97 26.62
CA THR A 35 23.60 -18.32 27.11
C THR A 35 22.68 -18.81 28.24
N SER A 36 21.91 -17.89 28.85
CA SER A 36 20.89 -18.14 29.86
C SER A 36 19.75 -17.14 29.69
N ASN A 37 18.53 -17.48 30.10
CA ASN A 37 17.36 -16.60 29.98
C ASN A 37 17.61 -15.25 30.69
N SER A 38 17.82 -14.18 29.94
CA SER A 38 18.23 -12.87 30.47
C SER A 38 17.12 -12.14 31.22
N ARG A 39 15.86 -12.61 31.10
CA ARG A 39 14.66 -11.89 31.60
C ARG A 39 14.61 -10.42 31.17
N GLU A 40 15.30 -10.08 30.07
CA GLU A 40 15.27 -8.73 29.53
C GLU A 40 14.02 -8.53 28.68
N TYR A 41 13.31 -7.44 28.94
CA TYR A 41 12.11 -7.05 28.19
C TYR A 41 12.39 -5.71 27.53
N THR A 42 12.43 -5.67 26.20
CA THR A 42 12.43 -4.40 25.47
C THR A 42 11.02 -3.83 25.48
N GLN A 43 10.80 -2.77 26.24
CA GLN A 43 9.56 -1.99 26.15
C GLN A 43 9.54 -1.23 24.83
N LYS A 44 8.43 -1.34 24.09
CA LYS A 44 8.16 -0.50 22.92
C LYS A 44 6.93 0.36 23.19
N PRO A 45 6.93 1.63 22.74
CA PRO A 45 5.72 2.44 22.79
C PRO A 45 4.60 1.74 22.03
N LEU A 46 3.40 1.68 22.63
CA LEU A 46 2.21 1.14 21.96
C LEU A 46 1.83 1.96 20.70
N HIS A 47 2.23 3.24 20.68
CA HIS A 47 1.89 4.21 19.65
C HIS A 47 3.13 4.99 19.17
N SER A 48 4.16 4.28 18.70
CA SER A 48 5.25 4.95 17.98
C SER A 48 4.70 5.66 16.74
N PRO A 49 5.05 6.94 16.51
CA PRO A 49 4.85 7.61 15.24
C PRO A 49 5.28 6.74 14.06
N LYS A 50 4.36 6.54 13.13
CA LYS A 50 4.54 5.76 11.91
C LYS A 50 3.93 6.51 10.75
N VAL A 51 4.37 6.24 9.54
CA VAL A 51 3.69 6.66 8.29
C VAL A 51 3.14 5.44 7.58
N THR A 52 2.00 5.60 6.91
CA THR A 52 1.42 4.56 6.05
C THR A 52 1.61 5.00 4.61
N ALA A 53 2.37 4.23 3.83
CA ALA A 53 2.55 4.48 2.41
C ALA A 53 1.84 3.41 1.60
N TRP A 54 1.08 3.82 0.61
CA TRP A 54 0.65 2.98 -0.50
C TRP A 54 1.70 3.04 -1.60
N CYS A 55 2.04 1.91 -2.19
CA CYS A 55 2.92 1.85 -3.34
C CYS A 55 2.43 0.75 -4.29
N GLY A 56 2.70 0.94 -5.58
CA GLY A 56 2.51 -0.08 -6.58
C GLY A 56 3.71 -0.23 -7.48
N PHE A 57 3.92 -1.42 -8.03
CA PHE A 57 4.92 -1.63 -9.07
C PHE A 57 4.43 -2.58 -10.16
N LYS A 58 4.83 -2.27 -11.39
CA LYS A 58 4.73 -3.11 -12.58
C LYS A 58 6.16 -3.42 -13.03
N GLY A 59 6.35 -4.43 -13.88
CA GLY A 59 7.67 -4.76 -14.44
C GLY A 59 8.44 -3.58 -15.06
N SER A 60 7.75 -2.53 -15.49
CA SER A 60 8.34 -1.36 -16.16
C SER A 60 8.41 -0.08 -15.31
N PHE A 61 7.68 0.02 -14.20
CA PHE A 61 7.67 1.25 -13.39
C PHE A 61 7.14 1.04 -11.96
N ILE A 62 7.43 2.02 -11.10
CA ILE A 62 6.86 2.15 -9.76
C ILE A 62 5.87 3.33 -9.75
N ILE A 63 4.80 3.20 -8.98
CA ILE A 63 3.80 4.23 -8.71
C ILE A 63 3.70 4.47 -7.21
N GLY A 64 3.71 5.74 -6.80
CA GLY A 64 3.91 6.12 -5.41
C GLY A 64 5.41 6.24 -5.05
N PRO A 65 5.76 6.22 -3.75
CA PRO A 65 4.87 6.05 -2.60
C PRO A 65 3.88 7.22 -2.43
N PHE A 66 2.67 6.92 -1.98
CA PHE A 66 1.67 7.91 -1.57
C PHE A 66 1.33 7.72 -0.10
N PHE A 67 1.37 8.81 0.67
CA PHE A 67 1.21 8.74 2.12
C PHE A 67 -0.23 9.04 2.54
N PHE A 68 -0.76 8.24 3.47
CA PHE A 68 -2.02 8.54 4.14
C PHE A 68 -1.74 9.43 5.35
N GLU A 69 -1.75 10.73 5.14
CA GLU A 69 -1.48 11.73 6.17
C GLU A 69 -2.35 12.97 6.02
N THR A 70 -2.55 13.69 7.13
CA THR A 70 -3.21 15.00 7.13
C THR A 70 -2.41 16.02 7.93
N GLN A 71 -2.41 17.27 7.47
CA GLN A 71 -1.72 18.35 8.15
C GLN A 71 -2.56 18.88 9.31
N ARG A 72 -1.98 18.92 10.51
CA ARG A 72 -2.56 19.59 11.68
C ARG A 72 -1.93 20.97 11.88
N PRO A 73 -2.70 21.96 12.37
CA PRO A 73 -2.20 23.32 12.55
C PRO A 73 -1.00 23.44 13.51
N VAL A 74 -0.89 22.53 14.49
CA VAL A 74 0.08 22.65 15.60
C VAL A 74 1.19 21.59 15.55
N ASN A 75 0.95 20.42 14.94
CA ASN A 75 1.82 19.25 15.08
C ASN A 75 2.31 18.67 13.74
N GLY A 76 2.27 19.44 12.65
CA GLY A 76 2.69 18.96 11.33
C GLY A 76 1.78 17.86 10.78
N TRP A 77 2.34 16.92 10.03
CA TRP A 77 1.59 15.80 9.44
C TRP A 77 1.34 14.69 10.46
N ILE A 78 0.13 14.16 10.46
CA ILE A 78 -0.23 12.96 11.21
C ILE A 78 -0.71 11.88 10.26
N THR A 79 -0.32 10.65 10.57
CA THR A 79 -0.74 9.49 9.78
C THR A 79 -2.19 9.16 10.02
N GLU A 80 -2.87 8.89 8.92
CA GLU A 80 -4.28 8.58 8.88
C GLU A 80 -4.49 7.09 8.63
N THR A 81 -5.55 6.54 9.22
CA THR A 81 -5.96 5.16 8.97
C THR A 81 -6.47 5.03 7.54
N VAL A 82 -6.07 3.96 6.85
CA VAL A 82 -6.60 3.59 5.53
C VAL A 82 -8.01 3.03 5.73
N ASN A 83 -9.00 3.81 5.32
CA ASN A 83 -10.38 3.38 5.26
C ASN A 83 -10.85 3.38 3.79
N ALA A 84 -12.01 2.79 3.52
CA ALA A 84 -12.53 2.66 2.17
C ALA A 84 -12.63 4.00 1.42
N GLN A 85 -13.04 5.08 2.11
CA GLN A 85 -13.18 6.39 1.48
C GLN A 85 -11.83 6.98 1.07
N ARG A 86 -10.84 6.96 1.97
CA ARG A 86 -9.49 7.47 1.69
C ARG A 86 -8.78 6.65 0.64
N TYR A 87 -8.95 5.33 0.68
CA TYR A 87 -8.42 4.42 -0.33
C TYR A 87 -9.03 4.73 -1.71
N LEU A 88 -10.36 4.88 -1.78
CA LEU A 88 -11.04 5.27 -3.03
C LEU A 88 -10.57 6.63 -3.55
N THR A 89 -10.42 7.62 -2.67
CA THR A 89 -9.89 8.94 -3.03
C THR A 89 -8.49 8.83 -3.61
N LEU A 90 -7.58 8.07 -2.97
CA LEU A 90 -6.24 7.83 -3.49
C LEU A 90 -6.28 7.21 -4.90
N LEU A 91 -7.10 6.16 -5.09
CA LEU A 91 -7.23 5.49 -6.38
C LEU A 91 -7.73 6.45 -7.47
N ARG A 92 -8.80 7.19 -7.19
CA ARG A 92 -9.49 8.07 -8.13
C ARG A 92 -8.69 9.30 -8.50
N GLU A 93 -8.08 9.94 -7.51
CA GLU A 93 -7.48 11.27 -7.68
C GLU A 93 -5.98 11.19 -7.99
N THR A 94 -5.33 10.07 -7.69
CA THR A 94 -3.87 9.94 -7.84
C THR A 94 -3.47 8.74 -8.70
N VAL A 95 -3.86 7.52 -8.32
CA VAL A 95 -3.35 6.29 -8.95
C VAL A 95 -3.79 6.18 -10.40
N VAL A 96 -5.11 6.27 -10.66
CA VAL A 96 -5.66 6.15 -12.01
C VAL A 96 -5.16 7.27 -12.93
N PRO A 97 -5.16 8.56 -12.52
CA PRO A 97 -4.54 9.62 -13.31
C PRO A 97 -3.07 9.36 -13.66
N CYS A 98 -2.27 8.81 -12.73
CA CYS A 98 -0.88 8.48 -13.01
C CYS A 98 -0.76 7.36 -14.06
N LEU A 99 -1.63 6.33 -14.01
CA LEU A 99 -1.67 5.28 -15.02
C LEU A 99 -2.12 5.81 -16.40
N ILE A 100 -3.08 6.73 -16.44
CA ILE A 100 -3.52 7.40 -17.66
C ILE A 100 -2.38 8.23 -18.27
N GLN A 101 -1.70 9.04 -17.46
CA GLN A 101 -0.57 9.87 -17.92
C GLN A 101 0.56 9.02 -18.52
N ARG A 102 0.74 7.80 -18.02
CA ARG A 102 1.72 6.84 -18.52
C ARG A 102 1.24 6.01 -19.71
N GLY A 103 -0.03 6.16 -20.13
CA GLY A 103 -0.64 5.33 -21.16
C GLY A 103 -0.70 3.85 -20.76
N GLN A 104 -0.86 3.55 -19.47
CA GLN A 104 -0.83 2.18 -18.94
C GLN A 104 -2.19 1.69 -18.45
N ILE A 105 -3.22 2.55 -18.42
CA ILE A 105 -4.53 2.21 -17.84
C ILE A 105 -5.19 0.97 -18.48
N SER A 106 -5.00 0.75 -19.78
CA SER A 106 -5.52 -0.41 -20.52
C SER A 106 -4.55 -1.59 -20.58
N ASN A 107 -3.34 -1.47 -20.02
CA ASN A 107 -2.28 -2.48 -20.09
C ASN A 107 -1.80 -2.87 -18.69
N VAL A 108 -2.76 -2.99 -17.77
CA VAL A 108 -2.50 -3.30 -16.37
C VAL A 108 -3.59 -4.21 -15.81
N THR A 109 -3.16 -5.29 -15.17
CA THR A 109 -3.99 -6.06 -14.26
C THR A 109 -3.75 -5.53 -12.85
N PHE A 110 -4.75 -4.88 -12.25
CA PHE A 110 -4.64 -4.30 -10.91
C PHE A 110 -4.71 -5.42 -9.85
N MET A 111 -3.69 -5.54 -9.01
CA MET A 111 -3.64 -6.53 -7.93
C MET A 111 -3.53 -5.84 -6.56
N GLN A 112 -4.41 -6.22 -5.64
CA GLN A 112 -4.42 -5.81 -4.24
C GLN A 112 -4.82 -6.99 -3.35
N ASP A 113 -4.57 -6.88 -2.05
CA ASP A 113 -4.96 -7.88 -1.05
C ASP A 113 -6.46 -7.82 -0.68
N GLY A 114 -6.86 -8.63 0.29
CA GLY A 114 -8.24 -8.72 0.77
C GLY A 114 -8.62 -7.76 1.91
N ALA A 115 -7.88 -6.68 2.15
CA ALA A 115 -8.18 -5.78 3.28
C ALA A 115 -9.61 -5.21 3.24
N THR A 116 -10.15 -4.88 4.42
CA THR A 116 -11.53 -4.39 4.55
C THR A 116 -11.80 -3.11 3.75
N SER A 117 -10.81 -2.21 3.64
CA SER A 117 -10.88 -1.01 2.79
C SER A 117 -11.00 -1.37 1.30
N HIS A 118 -10.29 -2.40 0.86
CA HIS A 118 -10.18 -2.82 -0.55
C HIS A 118 -11.43 -3.53 -1.04
N THR A 119 -12.11 -4.25 -0.15
CA THR A 119 -13.29 -5.05 -0.46
C THR A 119 -14.62 -4.30 -0.23
N ALA A 120 -14.56 -3.03 0.19
CA ALA A 120 -15.73 -2.18 0.33
C ALA A 120 -16.44 -1.97 -1.02
N ASN A 121 -17.78 -1.96 -1.00
CA ASN A 121 -18.60 -1.84 -2.22
C ASN A 121 -18.22 -0.66 -3.13
N PRO A 122 -18.04 0.59 -2.65
CA PRO A 122 -17.68 1.70 -3.53
C PRO A 122 -16.29 1.55 -4.15
N VAL A 123 -15.35 0.89 -3.46
CA VAL A 123 -14.00 0.61 -3.98
C VAL A 123 -14.05 -0.45 -5.08
N LYS A 124 -14.73 -1.58 -4.82
CA LYS A 124 -14.91 -2.64 -5.83
C LYS A 124 -15.61 -2.13 -7.09
N ALA A 125 -16.69 -1.37 -6.92
CA ALA A 125 -17.43 -0.80 -8.05
C ALA A 125 -16.53 0.10 -8.92
N PHE A 126 -15.71 0.93 -8.28
CA PHE A 126 -14.76 1.79 -8.98
C PHE A 126 -13.66 0.99 -9.71
N LEU A 127 -13.10 -0.05 -9.07
CA LEU A 127 -12.07 -0.89 -9.68
C LEU A 127 -12.62 -1.70 -10.86
N ILE A 128 -13.83 -2.27 -10.75
CA ILE A 128 -14.52 -2.95 -11.86
C ILE A 128 -14.76 -1.96 -13.00
N GLN A 129 -15.26 -0.76 -12.70
CA GLN A 129 -15.47 0.26 -13.73
C GLN A 129 -14.17 0.70 -14.41
N THR A 130 -13.03 0.66 -13.72
CA THR A 130 -11.76 1.18 -14.24
C THR A 130 -10.93 0.11 -14.96
N PHE A 131 -10.87 -1.09 -14.39
CA PHE A 131 -9.98 -2.19 -14.82
C PHE A 131 -10.72 -3.46 -15.25
N GLY A 132 -12.06 -3.48 -15.20
CA GLY A 132 -12.87 -4.62 -15.63
C GLY A 132 -12.79 -4.86 -17.13
N GLU A 133 -13.10 -6.09 -17.55
CA GLU A 133 -12.92 -6.60 -18.91
C GLU A 133 -13.81 -5.90 -19.96
N ASP A 134 -14.84 -5.15 -19.54
CA ASP A 134 -15.81 -4.46 -20.41
C ASP A 134 -15.35 -3.08 -20.93
N ASN A 135 -14.11 -2.66 -20.66
CA ASN A 135 -13.53 -1.38 -21.13
C ASN A 135 -12.72 -1.50 -22.45
N CYS A 136 -12.93 -2.57 -23.23
CA CYS A 136 -12.31 -2.77 -24.54
C CYS A 136 -13.16 -2.17 -25.69
#